data_AF-A0A177CXR4-F1
#
_entry.id   AF-A0A177CXR4-F1
#
_cell.length_a   1.000
_cell.length_b   1.000
_cell.length_c   1.000
_cell.angle_alpha   90.00
_cell.angle_beta   90.00
_cell.angle_gamma   90.00
#
_symmetry.space_group_name_H-M   'P 1'
#
loop_
_entity.id
_entity.type
_entity.pdbx_description
1 polymer ?
#
loop_
_entity_poly.entity_id
_entity_poly.type
_entity_poly.pdbx_seq_one_letter_code
_entity_poly.pdbx_strand_id
1 'polypeptide(L)'
;MMYFTIGLVSLLTATTTASPLFPAESSLVERRQGPGSYYAITGATGGIHPRLEVRDLEKAGGEPWNLFLLAMTEFQAIDQHIIDSWYQIAGIHGMPFYAWDGVNGNGSVGYCPHNHLLFGTWHRPYLALFEQNLQKVAQSIASRFPTASRTKYQDAATKIRIPYWDWAKALPTDQPVVPTSMTNEKVAVTFPNGTAAQIDNPLYDYNFHPLDNKEINGTASTAQGCDGSGKAGSLENLHNAIHNANFPGHMSPSGATAFDPMFWMHHANVDRQLALHQAIFPGTYIVSCVANTPTYTISIGDQLDASSPLTPFHKNAAGDFWTSNSARSITDLGYTYPELANSPTNATIVASIKAQYSGPSDVLVTTSKARRVLQRETTPALKELYLAEINLPSYGLDNGIGGAAPYNVLLFLGEVPSDVQDWQTADSFVGLASTLGAPGLQVDQTTTHTIDLSLALEKAVKSGATTEDDALEYLTQNLHYKLGLGNFEINKDQIKGLKVALISTDVEVAQSEDTFDRWVGGFKEHGLIEG
;
A
#
# COMPACT_ATOMS: atom_id res chain seq x y z
N MET A 1 15.46 41.37 58.82
CA MET A 1 15.16 39.95 58.53
C MET A 1 14.59 39.92 57.12
N MET A 2 15.48 39.74 56.12
CA MET A 2 15.20 39.94 54.70
C MET A 2 15.61 38.65 54.01
N TYR A 3 14.65 37.94 53.41
CA TYR A 3 14.88 36.68 52.73
C TYR A 3 15.37 36.96 51.30
N PHE A 4 16.53 36.40 50.96
CA PHE A 4 17.12 36.40 49.62
C PHE A 4 16.40 35.37 48.73
N THR A 5 15.96 35.79 47.56
CA THR A 5 15.44 34.94 46.49
C THR A 5 16.62 34.55 45.59
N ILE A 6 16.90 33.25 45.45
CA ILE A 6 17.87 32.72 44.49
C ILE A 6 17.08 32.34 43.23
N GLY A 7 17.26 33.10 42.14
CA GLY A 7 16.80 32.72 40.81
C GLY A 7 17.83 31.78 40.18
N LEU A 8 17.47 30.52 39.94
CA LEU A 8 18.22 29.63 39.06
C LEU A 8 17.88 30.00 37.61
N VAL A 9 18.85 30.56 36.89
CA VAL A 9 18.82 30.70 35.44
C VAL A 9 19.24 29.35 34.85
N SER A 10 18.30 28.56 34.35
CA SER A 10 18.62 27.42 33.49
C SER A 10 18.97 27.92 32.09
N LEU A 11 20.26 27.99 31.80
CA LEU A 11 20.78 28.10 30.43
C LEU A 11 20.51 26.76 29.72
N LEU A 12 19.48 26.67 28.89
CA LEU A 12 19.39 25.62 27.87
C LEU A 12 20.47 25.90 26.82
N THR A 13 21.62 25.23 26.95
CA THR A 13 22.56 25.10 25.85
C THR A 13 21.92 24.20 24.80
N ALA A 14 21.31 24.80 23.77
CA ALA A 14 21.01 24.11 22.53
C ALA A 14 22.34 23.73 21.87
N THR A 15 22.84 22.53 22.17
CA THR A 15 23.91 21.94 21.37
C THR A 15 23.32 21.55 20.03
N THR A 16 23.35 22.47 19.07
CA THR A 16 23.23 22.12 17.65
C THR A 16 24.48 21.32 17.31
N THR A 17 24.41 20.00 17.44
CA THR A 17 25.36 19.14 16.74
C THR A 17 25.04 19.33 15.26
N ALA A 18 25.88 20.09 14.56
CA ALA A 18 25.82 20.16 13.11
C ALA A 18 25.91 18.72 12.58
N SER A 19 24.80 18.19 12.05
CA SER A 19 24.81 16.88 11.41
C SER A 19 25.86 16.92 10.31
N PRO A 20 26.77 15.92 10.21
CA PRO A 20 27.74 15.85 9.12
C PRO A 20 27.09 15.50 7.77
N LEU A 21 25.76 15.46 7.72
CA LEU A 21 24.97 15.55 6.51
C LEU A 21 25.15 16.96 5.96
N PHE A 22 26.06 17.09 5.00
CA PHE A 22 26.10 18.29 4.17
C PHE A 22 24.71 18.45 3.54
N PRO A 23 24.16 19.68 3.44
CA PRO A 23 23.04 19.94 2.54
C PRO A 23 23.39 19.28 1.22
N ALA A 24 22.51 18.43 0.68
CA ALA A 24 22.75 17.69 -0.54
C ALA A 24 23.44 18.63 -1.54
N GLU A 25 24.73 18.38 -1.84
CA GLU A 25 25.45 19.30 -2.72
C GLU A 25 24.66 19.38 -4.03
N SER A 26 24.50 20.60 -4.55
CA SER A 26 23.95 20.86 -5.89
C SER A 26 24.62 20.05 -7.02
N SER A 27 25.71 19.32 -6.73
CA SER A 27 26.41 18.38 -7.60
C SER A 27 25.68 17.04 -7.83
N LEU A 28 24.61 16.72 -7.07
CA LEU A 28 23.69 15.61 -7.38
C LEU A 28 22.73 15.94 -8.53
N VAL A 29 22.69 17.21 -8.97
CA VAL A 29 21.97 17.64 -10.16
C VAL A 29 22.81 17.26 -11.38
N GLU A 30 22.56 16.07 -11.94
CA GLU A 30 22.90 15.88 -13.35
C GLU A 30 22.00 16.87 -14.12
N ARG A 31 22.56 18.00 -14.59
CA ARG A 31 21.88 18.80 -15.63
C ARG A 31 21.71 17.90 -16.85
N ARG A 32 20.58 17.21 -16.93
CA ARG A 32 20.24 16.31 -18.02
C ARG A 32 19.00 16.74 -18.80
N GLN A 33 18.76 18.04 -18.87
CA GLN A 33 17.83 18.59 -19.84
C GLN A 33 18.54 19.68 -20.64
N GLY A 34 19.25 19.25 -21.69
CA GLY A 34 19.40 20.12 -22.85
C GLY A 34 18.01 20.42 -23.43
N PRO A 35 17.84 21.49 -24.21
CA PRO A 35 16.56 21.79 -24.86
C PRO A 35 16.02 20.54 -25.60
N GLY A 36 14.84 20.05 -25.19
CA GLY A 36 14.17 18.91 -25.82
C GLY A 36 14.51 17.51 -25.28
N SER A 37 14.96 17.37 -24.02
CA SER A 37 15.20 16.06 -23.37
C SER A 37 14.34 15.89 -22.12
N TYR A 38 13.76 14.70 -21.94
CA TYR A 38 12.90 14.33 -20.80
C TYR A 38 13.65 13.57 -19.70
N TYR A 39 13.10 13.54 -18.49
CA TYR A 39 13.64 12.79 -17.35
C TYR A 39 13.37 11.29 -17.50
N ALA A 40 14.41 10.54 -17.87
CA ALA A 40 14.31 9.10 -18.08
C ALA A 40 14.20 8.32 -16.76
N ILE A 41 13.16 7.48 -16.67
CA ILE A 41 12.96 6.52 -15.59
C ILE A 41 13.43 5.16 -16.10
N THR A 42 14.57 4.71 -15.60
CA THR A 42 15.21 3.45 -16.01
C THR A 42 15.21 2.40 -14.90
N GLY A 43 14.80 2.77 -13.68
CA GLY A 43 14.90 1.92 -12.51
C GLY A 43 16.31 1.85 -11.94
N ALA A 44 16.48 1.01 -10.91
CA ALA A 44 17.74 0.86 -10.20
C ALA A 44 18.77 0.08 -11.04
N THR A 45 20.04 0.49 -10.92
CA THR A 45 21.18 -0.11 -11.62
C THR A 45 21.87 -1.18 -10.75
N GLY A 46 22.92 -1.82 -11.28
CA GLY A 46 23.73 -2.77 -10.51
C GLY A 46 23.22 -4.22 -10.50
N GLY A 47 22.32 -4.56 -11.42
CA GLY A 47 21.72 -5.89 -11.55
C GLY A 47 20.30 -5.97 -10.98
N ILE A 48 19.75 -7.18 -10.93
CA ILE A 48 18.41 -7.46 -10.40
C ILE A 48 18.55 -7.88 -8.94
N HIS A 49 18.02 -7.08 -8.02
CA HIS A 49 18.05 -7.35 -6.58
C HIS A 49 16.63 -7.36 -5.99
N PRO A 50 16.35 -8.18 -4.96
CA PRO A 50 15.02 -8.22 -4.37
C PRO A 50 14.72 -6.95 -3.56
N ARG A 51 13.50 -6.44 -3.68
CA ARG A 51 12.90 -5.59 -2.63
C ARG A 51 12.67 -6.48 -1.42
N LEU A 52 13.29 -6.16 -0.28
CA LEU A 52 13.17 -6.97 0.94
C LEU A 52 11.99 -6.51 1.78
N GLU A 53 11.45 -7.39 2.62
CA GLU A 53 10.50 -6.96 3.65
C GLU A 53 11.23 -6.05 4.64
N VAL A 54 10.59 -4.97 5.09
CA VAL A 54 11.24 -3.93 5.91
C VAL A 54 11.83 -4.47 7.22
N ARG A 55 11.18 -5.41 7.89
CA ARG A 55 11.71 -6.03 9.11
C ARG A 55 12.88 -6.96 8.81
N ASP A 56 12.89 -7.61 7.65
CA ASP A 56 14.04 -8.41 7.23
C ASP A 56 15.26 -7.52 6.90
N LEU A 57 15.04 -6.36 6.28
CA LEU A 57 16.10 -5.37 6.07
C LEU A 57 16.62 -4.79 7.39
N GLU A 58 15.72 -4.44 8.32
CA GLU A 58 16.07 -3.99 9.67
C GLU A 58 16.87 -5.06 10.43
N LYS A 59 16.39 -6.30 10.42
CA LYS A 59 17.03 -7.44 11.08
C LYS A 59 18.41 -7.76 10.51
N ALA A 60 18.62 -7.56 9.21
CA ALA A 60 19.95 -7.69 8.60
C ALA A 60 20.95 -6.69 9.20
N GLY A 61 20.47 -5.51 9.62
CA GLY A 61 21.26 -4.48 10.29
C GLY A 61 22.44 -4.01 9.46
N GLY A 62 23.51 -3.59 10.14
CA GLY A 62 24.80 -3.28 9.51
C GLY A 62 24.73 -2.21 8.43
N GLU A 63 25.56 -2.35 7.40
CA GLU A 63 25.68 -1.39 6.31
C GLU A 63 24.39 -1.22 5.48
N PRO A 64 23.61 -2.27 5.12
CA PRO A 64 22.35 -2.10 4.39
C PRO A 64 21.30 -1.25 5.11
N TRP A 65 21.02 -1.55 6.39
CA TRP A 65 20.02 -0.81 7.17
C TRP A 65 20.48 0.63 7.43
N ASN A 66 21.74 0.80 7.85
CA ASN A 66 22.29 2.12 8.11
C ASN A 66 22.31 3.01 6.85
N LEU A 67 22.68 2.44 5.70
CA LEU A 67 22.69 3.17 4.44
C LEU A 67 21.28 3.55 3.98
N PHE A 68 20.29 2.67 4.17
CA PHE A 68 18.90 2.96 3.85
C PHE A 68 18.38 4.17 4.63
N LEU A 69 18.59 4.20 5.95
CA LEU A 69 18.19 5.34 6.79
C LEU A 69 18.90 6.65 6.37
N LEU A 70 20.22 6.60 6.13
CA LEU A 70 20.95 7.78 5.68
C LEU A 70 20.47 8.26 4.31
N ALA A 71 20.20 7.35 3.37
CA ALA A 71 19.75 7.69 2.04
C ALA A 71 18.33 8.27 2.03
N MET A 72 17.41 7.73 2.83
CA MET A 72 16.08 8.31 3.03
C MET A 72 16.17 9.72 3.62
N THR A 73 17.03 9.92 4.63
CA THR A 73 17.25 11.22 5.27
C THR A 73 17.75 12.27 4.26
N GLU A 74 18.78 11.94 3.47
CA GLU A 74 19.32 12.90 2.48
C GLU A 74 18.37 13.11 1.30
N PHE A 75 17.61 12.09 0.90
CA PHE A 75 16.63 12.20 -0.19
C PHE A 75 15.47 13.13 0.19
N GLN A 76 14.97 13.01 1.43
CA GLN A 76 13.95 13.92 1.97
C GLN A 76 14.46 15.35 2.11
N ALA A 77 15.77 15.56 2.32
CA ALA A 77 16.38 16.87 2.48
C ALA A 77 16.68 17.61 1.16
N ILE A 78 16.46 16.98 0.00
CA ILE A 78 16.65 17.66 -1.30
C ILE A 78 15.65 18.81 -1.43
N ASP A 79 16.11 19.96 -1.92
CA ASP A 79 15.29 21.16 -2.17
C ASP A 79 14.02 20.80 -2.95
N GLN A 80 12.87 21.17 -2.39
CA GLN A 80 11.54 20.83 -2.90
C GLN A 80 11.25 21.36 -4.32
N HIS A 81 12.08 22.24 -4.89
CA HIS A 81 11.96 22.74 -6.26
C HIS A 81 12.71 21.88 -7.30
N ILE A 82 13.54 20.93 -6.85
CA ILE A 82 14.27 20.03 -7.73
C ILE A 82 13.34 18.90 -8.19
N ILE A 83 13.25 18.68 -9.50
CA ILE A 83 12.28 17.78 -10.15
C ILE A 83 12.27 16.34 -9.59
N ASP A 84 13.42 15.86 -9.14
CA ASP A 84 13.61 14.53 -8.56
C ASP A 84 13.88 14.57 -7.05
N SER A 85 13.47 15.64 -6.36
CA SER A 85 13.34 15.68 -4.90
C SER A 85 12.23 14.77 -4.41
N TRP A 86 12.26 14.40 -3.11
CA TRP A 86 11.15 13.72 -2.45
C TRP A 86 9.83 14.43 -2.69
N TYR A 87 9.81 15.75 -2.51
CA TYR A 87 8.61 16.57 -2.65
C TYR A 87 8.01 16.50 -4.05
N GLN A 88 8.82 16.74 -5.09
CA GLN A 88 8.33 16.71 -6.48
C GLN A 88 7.88 15.32 -6.89
N ILE A 89 8.60 14.27 -6.48
CA ILE A 89 8.24 12.89 -6.78
C ILE A 89 6.94 12.51 -6.06
N ALA A 90 6.83 12.74 -4.75
CA ALA A 90 5.61 12.50 -3.98
C ALA A 90 4.41 13.27 -4.57
N GLY A 91 4.64 14.51 -5.01
CA GLY A 91 3.61 15.36 -5.60
C GLY A 91 3.05 14.87 -6.93
N ILE A 92 3.71 13.95 -7.64
CA ILE A 92 3.15 13.29 -8.83
C ILE A 92 1.85 12.55 -8.48
N HIS A 93 1.80 11.91 -7.30
CA HIS A 93 0.64 11.11 -6.90
C HIS A 93 -0.64 11.95 -6.80
N GLY A 94 -0.50 13.18 -6.29
CA GLY A 94 -1.60 13.98 -5.81
C GLY A 94 -1.26 15.47 -5.82
N MET A 95 -1.39 16.09 -4.66
CA MET A 95 -1.08 17.51 -4.49
C MET A 95 0.41 17.77 -4.64
N PRO A 96 0.81 18.95 -5.16
CA PRO A 96 -0.03 20.12 -5.45
C PRO A 96 -0.65 20.18 -6.87
N PHE A 97 -0.75 19.04 -7.57
CA PHE A 97 -1.25 18.98 -8.96
C PHE A 97 -0.41 19.80 -9.95
N TYR A 98 0.91 19.78 -9.78
CA TYR A 98 1.83 20.41 -10.72
C TYR A 98 2.08 19.53 -11.93
N ALA A 99 2.32 20.17 -13.07
CA ALA A 99 2.86 19.49 -14.23
C ALA A 99 4.26 18.96 -13.88
N TRP A 100 4.53 17.71 -14.24
CA TRP A 100 5.82 17.07 -14.01
C TRP A 100 6.48 16.70 -15.35
N ASP A 101 7.76 17.05 -15.49
CA ASP A 101 8.60 16.73 -16.65
C ASP A 101 7.96 17.06 -18.03
N GLY A 102 7.30 18.22 -18.13
CA GLY A 102 6.69 18.70 -19.36
C GLY A 102 5.31 18.10 -19.70
N VAL A 103 4.78 17.21 -18.84
CA VAL A 103 3.45 16.63 -19.01
C VAL A 103 2.40 17.54 -18.36
N ASN A 104 1.57 18.20 -19.18
CA ASN A 104 0.51 19.08 -18.71
C ASN A 104 -0.84 18.35 -18.65
N GLY A 105 -1.78 18.89 -17.86
CA GLY A 105 -3.07 18.25 -17.59
C GLY A 105 -4.11 19.22 -17.05
N ASN A 106 -5.21 18.68 -16.53
CA ASN A 106 -6.40 19.45 -16.12
C ASN A 106 -6.22 20.20 -14.78
N GLY A 107 -5.21 19.86 -13.97
CA GLY A 107 -4.90 20.52 -12.70
C GLY A 107 -5.92 20.33 -11.57
N SER A 108 -6.89 19.42 -11.71
CA SER A 108 -7.97 19.25 -10.72
C SER A 108 -7.78 18.04 -9.81
N VAL A 109 -6.99 17.06 -10.23
CA VAL A 109 -6.65 15.82 -9.50
C VAL A 109 -5.21 15.40 -9.82
N GLY A 110 -4.62 14.51 -9.03
CA GLY A 110 -3.26 14.00 -9.24
C GLY A 110 -3.11 13.06 -10.45
N TYR A 111 -1.88 12.68 -10.78
CA TYR A 111 -1.64 11.72 -11.87
C TYR A 111 -2.05 10.30 -11.52
N CYS A 112 -2.08 9.95 -10.23
CA CYS A 112 -2.25 8.57 -9.82
C CYS A 112 -3.64 8.04 -10.18
N PRO A 113 -3.73 6.99 -11.04
CA PRO A 113 -4.98 6.41 -11.43
C PRO A 113 -5.48 5.47 -10.32
N HIS A 114 -6.54 5.87 -9.64
CA HIS A 114 -7.23 5.01 -8.67
C HIS A 114 -8.44 4.37 -9.31
N ASN A 115 -8.76 3.16 -8.89
CA ASN A 115 -9.75 2.19 -9.37
C ASN A 115 -9.75 1.98 -10.87
N HIS A 116 -8.74 2.50 -11.52
CA HIS A 116 -8.55 2.52 -12.94
C HIS A 116 -7.94 1.21 -13.38
N LEU A 117 -8.13 0.87 -14.65
CA LEU A 117 -7.43 -0.26 -15.28
C LEU A 117 -5.90 -0.21 -15.10
N LEU A 118 -5.35 0.99 -14.99
CA LEU A 118 -3.91 1.24 -14.92
C LEU A 118 -3.35 1.26 -13.49
N PHE A 119 -4.19 1.17 -12.45
CA PHE A 119 -3.81 1.31 -11.03
C PHE A 119 -2.53 0.52 -10.70
N GLY A 120 -2.56 -0.80 -10.89
CA GLY A 120 -1.44 -1.66 -10.51
C GLY A 120 -0.16 -1.34 -11.30
N THR A 121 -0.27 -1.14 -12.61
CA THR A 121 0.91 -0.94 -13.47
C THR A 121 1.48 0.47 -13.42
N TRP A 122 0.68 1.48 -13.11
CA TRP A 122 1.13 2.88 -13.00
C TRP A 122 2.11 3.07 -11.84
N HIS A 123 1.89 2.38 -10.73
CA HIS A 123 2.76 2.44 -9.56
C HIS A 123 4.15 1.83 -9.78
N ARG A 124 4.36 1.01 -10.83
CA ARG A 124 5.67 0.40 -11.12
C ARG A 124 6.74 1.41 -11.54
N PRO A 125 6.56 2.18 -12.64
CA PRO A 125 7.50 3.24 -12.98
C PRO A 125 7.56 4.33 -11.89
N TYR A 126 6.49 4.52 -11.10
CA TYR A 126 6.52 5.43 -9.96
C TYR A 126 7.49 4.98 -8.86
N LEU A 127 7.40 3.71 -8.43
CA LEU A 127 8.35 3.10 -7.50
C LEU A 127 9.76 3.04 -8.10
N ALA A 128 9.90 2.81 -9.40
CA ALA A 128 11.20 2.81 -10.07
C ALA A 128 11.86 4.19 -10.08
N LEU A 129 11.07 5.27 -10.29
CA LEU A 129 11.53 6.66 -10.17
C LEU A 129 12.01 6.98 -8.75
N PHE A 130 11.27 6.55 -7.73
CA PHE A 130 11.69 6.72 -6.35
C PHE A 130 12.98 5.94 -6.05
N GLU A 131 12.99 4.66 -6.41
CA GLU A 131 14.09 3.73 -6.11
C GLU A 131 15.39 4.09 -6.83
N GLN A 132 15.33 4.56 -8.07
CA GLN A 132 16.54 5.01 -8.79
C GLN A 132 17.16 6.23 -8.10
N ASN A 133 16.36 7.13 -7.52
CA ASN A 133 16.86 8.32 -6.83
C ASN A 133 17.39 7.97 -5.43
N LEU A 134 16.69 7.09 -4.70
CA LEU A 134 17.20 6.50 -3.47
C LEU A 134 18.58 5.85 -3.70
N GLN A 135 18.74 5.08 -4.78
CA GLN A 135 20.01 4.44 -5.12
C GLN A 135 21.11 5.46 -5.44
N LYS A 136 20.82 6.51 -6.22
CA LYS A 136 21.79 7.58 -6.53
C LYS A 136 22.30 8.24 -5.24
N VAL A 137 21.38 8.60 -4.33
CA VAL A 137 21.73 9.17 -3.02
C VAL A 137 22.58 8.18 -2.24
N ALA A 138 22.15 6.92 -2.12
CA ALA A 138 22.89 5.87 -1.40
C ALA A 138 24.31 5.65 -1.94
N GLN A 139 24.51 5.66 -3.27
CA GLN A 139 25.83 5.55 -3.89
C GLN A 139 26.73 6.74 -3.54
N SER A 140 26.18 7.95 -3.53
CA SER A 140 26.88 9.15 -3.08
C SER A 140 27.30 9.04 -1.61
N ILE A 141 26.40 8.60 -0.72
CA ILE A 141 26.72 8.37 0.71
C ILE A 141 27.80 7.31 0.85
N ALA A 142 27.66 6.17 0.17
CA ALA A 142 28.61 5.08 0.23
C ALA A 142 30.03 5.52 -0.15
N SER A 143 30.17 6.41 -1.14
CA SER A 143 31.47 6.93 -1.58
C SER A 143 32.21 7.73 -0.50
N ARG A 144 31.45 8.38 0.41
CA ARG A 144 31.99 9.23 1.49
C ARG A 144 32.52 8.43 2.68
N PHE A 145 32.20 7.14 2.79
CA PHE A 145 32.73 6.30 3.86
C PHE A 145 34.25 6.09 3.72
N PRO A 146 34.98 5.83 4.82
CA PRO A 146 36.42 5.60 4.79
C PRO A 146 36.74 4.29 4.07
N THR A 147 37.94 4.17 3.51
CA THR A 147 38.36 3.01 2.69
C THR A 147 38.11 1.66 3.37
N ALA A 148 38.20 1.58 4.71
CA ALA A 148 37.98 0.35 5.46
C ALA A 148 36.54 -0.19 5.39
N SER A 149 35.52 0.67 5.27
CA SER A 149 34.10 0.28 5.19
C SER A 149 33.44 0.61 3.86
N ARG A 150 34.06 1.47 3.03
CA ARG A 150 33.51 1.95 1.75
C ARG A 150 33.01 0.82 0.86
N THR A 151 33.79 -0.25 0.68
CA THR A 151 33.41 -1.36 -0.22
C THR A 151 32.10 -2.03 0.21
N LYS A 152 31.86 -2.19 1.52
CA LYS A 152 30.62 -2.78 2.03
C LYS A 152 29.42 -1.86 1.82
N TYR A 153 29.61 -0.56 2.03
CA TYR A 153 28.57 0.43 1.73
C TYR A 153 28.29 0.56 0.22
N GLN A 154 29.31 0.43 -0.63
CA GLN A 154 29.13 0.44 -2.09
C GLN A 154 28.40 -0.82 -2.58
N ASP A 155 28.70 -1.98 -2.00
CA ASP A 155 27.94 -3.21 -2.25
C ASP A 155 26.47 -3.06 -1.81
N ALA A 156 26.25 -2.53 -0.59
CA ALA A 156 24.89 -2.23 -0.11
C ALA A 156 24.16 -1.23 -1.03
N ALA A 157 24.82 -0.15 -1.46
CA ALA A 157 24.25 0.84 -2.37
C ALA A 157 23.87 0.25 -3.74
N THR A 158 24.65 -0.71 -4.24
CA THR A 158 24.35 -1.39 -5.50
C THR A 158 23.08 -2.25 -5.39
N LYS A 159 22.89 -2.86 -4.22
CA LYS A 159 21.78 -3.78 -3.92
C LYS A 159 20.54 -3.10 -3.35
N ILE A 160 20.63 -1.83 -2.96
CA ILE A 160 19.53 -1.13 -2.30
C ILE A 160 18.29 -1.05 -3.19
N ARG A 161 17.15 -1.40 -2.63
CA ARG A 161 15.83 -1.34 -3.25
C ARG A 161 14.86 -0.80 -2.20
N ILE A 162 13.74 -0.20 -2.60
CA ILE A 162 12.73 0.23 -1.62
C ILE A 162 12.17 -1.04 -0.93
N PRO A 163 12.23 -1.16 0.41
CA PRO A 163 11.66 -2.33 1.07
C PRO A 163 10.14 -2.31 0.96
N TYR A 164 9.51 -3.48 1.06
CA TYR A 164 8.06 -3.60 1.16
C TYR A 164 7.62 -3.81 2.61
N TRP A 165 6.46 -3.26 2.97
CA TRP A 165 5.81 -3.52 4.26
C TRP A 165 4.71 -4.56 4.06
N ASP A 166 4.95 -5.78 4.55
CA ASP A 166 3.95 -6.84 4.50
C ASP A 166 2.94 -6.72 5.65
N TRP A 167 1.95 -5.86 5.45
CA TRP A 167 0.86 -5.62 6.38
C TRP A 167 -0.08 -6.83 6.57
N ALA A 168 -0.02 -7.83 5.69
CA ALA A 168 -0.80 -9.07 5.79
C ALA A 168 -0.04 -10.22 6.48
N LYS A 169 1.25 -10.02 6.79
CA LYS A 169 2.10 -11.04 7.42
C LYS A 169 1.51 -11.44 8.78
N ALA A 170 1.35 -12.75 9.00
CA ALA A 170 1.01 -13.26 10.32
C ALA A 170 2.19 -12.99 11.28
N LEU A 171 1.94 -12.17 12.28
CA LEU A 171 2.91 -11.81 13.32
C LEU A 171 2.54 -12.45 14.66
N PRO A 172 3.52 -12.76 15.52
CA PRO A 172 3.25 -13.03 16.93
C PRO A 172 2.40 -11.91 17.57
N THR A 173 1.50 -12.27 18.50
CA THR A 173 0.55 -11.32 19.11
C THR A 173 1.19 -10.20 19.92
N ASP A 174 2.48 -10.30 20.23
CA ASP A 174 3.28 -9.29 20.94
C ASP A 174 4.02 -8.32 20.01
N GLN A 175 3.86 -8.45 18.68
CA GLN A 175 4.50 -7.58 17.70
C GLN A 175 3.48 -6.68 16.99
N PRO A 176 3.79 -5.38 16.81
CA PRO A 176 2.91 -4.49 16.08
C PRO A 176 2.92 -4.77 14.57
N VAL A 177 1.76 -4.58 13.95
CA VAL A 177 1.55 -4.72 12.49
C VAL A 177 2.35 -3.69 11.70
N VAL A 178 2.48 -2.46 12.22
CA VAL A 178 3.43 -1.48 11.73
C VAL A 178 4.78 -1.71 12.44
N PRO A 179 5.89 -1.92 11.72
CA PRO A 179 7.21 -2.06 12.34
C PRO A 179 7.54 -0.88 13.25
N THR A 180 8.15 -1.15 14.41
CA THR A 180 8.56 -0.09 15.36
C THR A 180 9.61 0.84 14.76
N SER A 181 10.40 0.37 13.79
CA SER A 181 11.31 1.19 12.98
C SER A 181 10.61 2.27 12.15
N MET A 182 9.29 2.20 11.98
CA MET A 182 8.48 3.23 11.31
C MET A 182 7.71 4.12 12.30
N THR A 183 7.57 3.71 13.57
CA THR A 183 6.79 4.46 14.57
C THR A 183 7.64 5.16 15.62
N ASN A 184 8.95 4.89 15.67
CA ASN A 184 9.87 5.58 16.57
C ASN A 184 10.29 6.93 15.96
N GLU A 185 10.20 8.02 16.72
CA GLU A 185 10.58 9.38 16.27
C GLU A 185 12.09 9.51 15.96
N LYS A 186 12.93 8.72 16.62
CA LYS A 186 14.39 8.77 16.50
C LYS A 186 14.97 7.42 16.15
N VAL A 187 16.07 7.43 15.39
CA VAL A 187 16.81 6.22 15.02
C VAL A 187 18.33 6.43 15.11
N ALA A 188 19.04 5.37 15.48
CA ALA A 188 20.50 5.37 15.54
C ALA A 188 21.10 5.15 14.15
N VAL A 189 22.07 5.98 13.78
CA VAL A 189 22.85 5.84 12.53
C VAL A 189 24.34 6.04 12.78
N THR A 190 25.17 5.50 11.87
CA THR A 190 26.61 5.77 11.77
C THR A 190 26.90 6.53 10.49
N PHE A 191 27.38 7.76 10.61
CA PHE A 191 27.69 8.62 9.47
C PHE A 191 28.97 8.21 8.74
N PRO A 192 29.19 8.72 7.50
CA PRO A 192 30.41 8.46 6.73
C PRO A 192 31.72 8.85 7.44
N ASN A 193 31.71 9.81 8.36
CA ASN A 193 32.89 10.18 9.15
C ASN A 193 33.17 9.20 10.33
N GLY A 194 32.37 8.15 10.49
CA GLY A 194 32.50 7.16 11.57
C GLY A 194 31.82 7.54 12.89
N THR A 195 31.24 8.74 13.00
CA THR A 195 30.47 9.14 14.19
C THR A 195 29.10 8.48 14.18
N ALA A 196 28.59 8.11 15.37
CA ALA A 196 27.25 7.61 15.54
C ALA A 196 26.38 8.64 16.27
N ALA A 197 25.11 8.76 15.88
CA ALA A 197 24.15 9.67 16.49
C ALA A 197 22.73 9.13 16.42
N GLN A 198 21.83 9.76 17.19
CA GLN A 198 20.38 9.66 17.00
C GLN A 198 19.96 10.79 16.05
N ILE A 199 19.24 10.44 14.98
CA ILE A 199 18.63 11.39 14.04
C ILE A 199 17.12 11.32 14.12
N ASP A 200 16.41 12.33 13.61
CA ASP A 200 15.00 12.17 13.23
C ASP A 200 14.87 10.97 12.31
N ASN A 201 13.91 10.10 12.61
CA ASN A 201 13.71 8.88 11.84
C ASN A 201 13.04 9.23 10.50
N PRO A 202 13.71 9.05 9.36
CA PRO A 202 13.14 9.39 8.05
C PRO A 202 12.00 8.45 7.64
N LEU A 203 11.72 7.40 8.42
CA LEU A 203 10.57 6.50 8.21
C LEU A 203 9.34 6.91 9.03
N TYR A 204 9.49 7.84 9.98
CA TYR A 204 8.41 8.30 10.86
C TYR A 204 7.53 9.34 10.20
N ASP A 205 8.15 10.38 9.63
CA ASP A 205 7.45 11.44 8.91
C ASP A 205 8.32 12.06 7.81
N TYR A 206 7.69 12.90 6.99
CA TYR A 206 8.36 13.82 6.11
C TYR A 206 8.14 15.25 6.62
N ASN A 207 9.24 15.95 6.90
CA ASN A 207 9.20 17.32 7.37
C ASN A 207 9.32 18.29 6.18
N PHE A 208 8.21 18.92 5.78
CA PHE A 208 8.21 19.91 4.69
C PHE A 208 9.12 21.11 4.98
N HIS A 209 9.88 21.55 3.97
CA HIS A 209 10.88 22.61 4.08
C HIS A 209 10.94 23.51 2.82
N PRO A 210 9.97 24.44 2.63
CA PRO A 210 8.95 24.86 3.59
C PRO A 210 7.65 24.04 3.50
N LEU A 211 6.88 24.07 4.59
CA LEU A 211 5.46 23.73 4.57
C LEU A 211 4.66 24.88 3.95
N ASP A 212 4.18 24.70 2.71
CA ASP A 212 3.18 25.59 2.12
C ASP A 212 1.78 24.99 2.27
N ASN A 213 1.04 25.48 3.26
CA ASN A 213 -0.33 25.03 3.49
C ASN A 213 -1.26 25.33 2.30
N LYS A 214 -0.91 26.17 1.33
CA LYS A 214 -1.72 26.36 0.11
C LYS A 214 -1.56 25.18 -0.85
N GLU A 215 -0.40 24.56 -0.84
CA GLU A 215 -0.07 23.41 -1.69
C GLU A 215 -0.66 22.11 -1.12
N ILE A 216 -0.86 22.04 0.20
CA ILE A 216 -1.22 20.81 0.93
C ILE A 216 -2.58 20.91 1.67
N ASN A 217 -3.33 22.02 1.60
CA ASN A 217 -4.64 22.15 2.28
C ASN A 217 -5.80 21.37 1.64
N GLY A 218 -5.56 20.56 0.63
CA GLY A 218 -6.58 19.65 0.14
C GLY A 218 -6.57 18.38 0.98
N THR A 219 -7.73 17.98 1.50
CA THR A 219 -8.07 16.59 1.13
C THR A 219 -8.02 16.62 -0.39
N ALA A 220 -7.24 15.76 -0.97
CA ALA A 220 -7.12 15.54 -2.40
C ALA A 220 -7.20 14.04 -2.47
N SER A 221 -8.02 13.51 -3.35
CA SER A 221 -8.04 12.09 -3.58
C SER A 221 -8.48 11.81 -4.99
N THR A 222 -7.88 10.73 -5.46
CA THR A 222 -7.71 10.37 -6.85
C THR A 222 -8.90 9.55 -7.30
N ALA A 223 -9.27 9.79 -8.55
CA ALA A 223 -10.55 9.37 -9.05
C ALA A 223 -10.50 7.94 -9.63
N GLN A 224 -11.51 7.15 -9.29
CA GLN A 224 -11.80 5.70 -9.43
C GLN A 224 -12.34 5.20 -10.79
N GLY A 225 -11.69 4.31 -11.55
CA GLY A 225 -12.46 3.24 -12.21
C GLY A 225 -12.03 2.67 -13.58
N CYS A 226 -12.22 1.36 -13.71
CA CYS A 226 -12.90 0.60 -14.75
C CYS A 226 -13.44 -0.68 -14.10
N ASP A 227 -14.64 -1.11 -14.50
CA ASP A 227 -15.39 -2.20 -13.85
C ASP A 227 -14.66 -3.56 -13.93
N GLY A 228 -13.86 -3.84 -12.91
CA GLY A 228 -13.39 -5.18 -12.60
C GLY A 228 -14.46 -5.91 -11.82
N SER A 229 -15.61 -6.19 -12.45
CA SER A 229 -16.75 -6.91 -11.86
C SER A 229 -16.43 -8.41 -11.65
N GLY A 230 -15.40 -8.69 -10.84
CA GLY A 230 -15.11 -10.00 -10.30
C GLY A 230 -15.48 -10.01 -8.82
N LYS A 231 -16.32 -10.96 -8.41
CA LYS A 231 -16.69 -11.16 -7.00
C LYS A 231 -15.56 -11.75 -6.13
N ALA A 232 -14.32 -11.73 -6.60
CA ALA A 232 -13.14 -12.22 -5.88
C ALA A 232 -12.37 -11.09 -5.15
N GLY A 233 -12.92 -9.87 -5.11
CA GLY A 233 -12.24 -8.68 -4.60
C GLY A 233 -11.16 -8.14 -5.55
N SER A 234 -10.69 -6.91 -5.30
CA SER A 234 -9.62 -6.27 -6.07
C SER A 234 -8.39 -6.00 -5.21
N LEU A 235 -7.20 -5.94 -5.84
CA LEU A 235 -5.95 -5.53 -5.18
C LEU A 235 -6.08 -4.14 -4.53
N GLU A 236 -6.83 -3.24 -5.17
CA GLU A 236 -7.04 -1.89 -4.67
C GLU A 236 -7.94 -1.85 -3.43
N ASN A 237 -8.89 -2.78 -3.31
CA ASN A 237 -9.76 -2.85 -2.13
C ASN A 237 -8.94 -3.09 -0.86
N LEU A 238 -7.96 -4.00 -0.93
CA LEU A 238 -7.05 -4.30 0.17
C LEU A 238 -6.13 -3.10 0.48
N HIS A 239 -5.64 -2.42 -0.56
CA HIS A 239 -4.86 -1.19 -0.45
C HIS A 239 -5.62 -0.06 0.27
N ASN A 240 -6.88 0.17 -0.08
CA ASN A 240 -7.67 1.28 0.46
C ASN A 240 -7.86 1.19 1.98
N ALA A 241 -8.03 -0.04 2.50
CA ALA A 241 -8.15 -0.29 3.94
C ALA A 241 -6.91 0.17 4.71
N ILE A 242 -5.71 -0.06 4.16
CA ILE A 242 -4.44 0.33 4.78
C ILE A 242 -4.28 1.85 4.83
N HIS A 243 -4.69 2.57 3.78
CA HIS A 243 -4.74 4.03 3.81
C HIS A 243 -5.70 4.54 4.90
N ASN A 244 -6.94 4.04 4.93
CA ASN A 244 -7.96 4.51 5.89
C ASN A 244 -7.65 4.14 7.35
N ALA A 245 -6.90 3.06 7.60
CA ALA A 245 -6.44 2.71 8.94
C ALA A 245 -5.54 3.80 9.58
N ASN A 246 -4.98 4.69 8.76
CA ASN A 246 -4.14 5.80 9.20
C ASN A 246 -4.87 7.14 9.27
N PHE A 247 -6.21 7.13 9.25
CA PHE A 247 -7.01 8.34 9.42
C PHE A 247 -7.13 8.72 10.92
N PRO A 248 -6.96 10.01 11.30
CA PRO A 248 -6.49 11.12 10.47
C PRO A 248 -4.96 11.16 10.38
N GLY A 249 -4.39 11.23 9.18
CA GLY A 249 -2.94 11.26 8.93
C GLY A 249 -2.64 11.39 7.44
N HIS A 250 -1.40 11.69 7.03
CA HIS A 250 -1.11 11.92 5.61
C HIS A 250 -1.42 10.70 4.72
N MET A 251 -1.33 9.48 5.26
CA MET A 251 -1.77 8.26 4.58
C MET A 251 -3.28 8.22 4.25
N SER A 252 -4.08 9.14 4.78
CA SER A 252 -5.47 9.42 4.37
C SER A 252 -5.77 10.92 4.62
N PRO A 253 -5.57 11.77 3.59
CA PRO A 253 -6.17 11.60 2.26
C PRO A 253 -5.18 11.24 1.13
N SER A 254 -5.65 10.60 0.05
CA SER A 254 -4.77 10.02 -0.98
C SER A 254 -3.94 11.05 -1.79
N GLY A 255 -4.24 12.33 -1.71
CA GLY A 255 -3.52 13.38 -2.39
C GLY A 255 -2.29 13.87 -1.63
N ALA A 256 -2.22 13.58 -0.33
CA ALA A 256 -1.04 13.84 0.49
C ALA A 256 -0.28 12.54 0.87
N THR A 257 -0.87 11.37 0.62
CA THR A 257 -0.33 10.09 1.09
C THR A 257 1.10 9.80 0.65
N ALA A 258 1.51 10.21 -0.56
CA ALA A 258 2.86 9.92 -1.05
C ALA A 258 3.97 10.71 -0.36
N PHE A 259 3.62 11.75 0.41
CA PHE A 259 4.60 12.44 1.26
C PHE A 259 4.98 11.62 2.48
N ASP A 260 4.10 10.74 2.96
CA ASP A 260 4.39 9.84 4.09
C ASP A 260 5.37 8.73 3.66
N PRO A 261 6.50 8.52 4.36
CA PRO A 261 7.45 7.45 4.01
C PRO A 261 6.83 6.04 3.96
N MET A 262 5.78 5.79 4.74
CA MET A 262 5.05 4.51 4.75
C MET A 262 4.43 4.18 3.39
N PHE A 263 4.03 5.20 2.61
CA PHE A 263 3.44 5.04 1.28
C PHE A 263 4.32 4.17 0.37
N TRP A 264 5.61 4.46 0.32
CA TRP A 264 6.53 3.80 -0.60
C TRP A 264 6.68 2.31 -0.28
N MET A 265 6.71 1.97 1.02
CA MET A 265 6.77 0.60 1.49
C MET A 265 5.43 -0.13 1.33
N HIS A 266 4.31 0.57 1.52
CA HIS A 266 2.97 0.05 1.23
C HIS A 266 2.83 -0.30 -0.26
N HIS A 267 3.12 0.64 -1.16
CA HIS A 267 3.02 0.41 -2.62
C HIS A 267 4.05 -0.58 -3.14
N ALA A 268 5.22 -0.71 -2.51
CA ALA A 268 6.15 -1.79 -2.81
C ALA A 268 5.55 -3.19 -2.50
N ASN A 269 4.69 -3.32 -1.48
CA ASN A 269 3.96 -4.55 -1.21
C ASN A 269 2.77 -4.75 -2.16
N VAL A 270 2.08 -3.68 -2.56
CA VAL A 270 1.03 -3.75 -3.59
C VAL A 270 1.60 -4.23 -4.92
N ASP A 271 2.76 -3.71 -5.34
CA ASP A 271 3.47 -4.21 -6.53
C ASP A 271 3.96 -5.65 -6.34
N ARG A 272 4.35 -6.05 -5.13
CA ARG A 272 4.69 -7.45 -4.81
C ARG A 272 3.49 -8.37 -5.07
N GLN A 273 2.31 -8.02 -4.56
CA GLN A 273 1.08 -8.78 -4.77
C GLN A 273 0.72 -8.87 -6.27
N LEU A 274 0.87 -7.77 -7.02
CA LEU A 274 0.67 -7.78 -8.47
C LEU A 274 1.69 -8.68 -9.20
N ALA A 275 2.97 -8.62 -8.82
CA ALA A 275 4.03 -9.44 -9.42
C ALA A 275 3.82 -10.93 -9.14
N LEU A 276 3.45 -11.30 -7.91
CA LEU A 276 3.07 -12.66 -7.53
C LEU A 276 1.88 -13.15 -8.34
N HIS A 277 0.82 -12.34 -8.45
CA HIS A 277 -0.35 -12.66 -9.25
C HIS A 277 0.02 -12.88 -10.73
N GLN A 278 0.83 -11.99 -11.33
CA GLN A 278 1.29 -12.14 -12.72
C GLN A 278 2.14 -13.39 -12.95
N ALA A 279 2.94 -13.80 -11.96
CA ALA A 279 3.73 -15.02 -12.06
C ALA A 279 2.85 -16.29 -12.04
N ILE A 280 1.81 -16.30 -11.19
CA ILE A 280 0.89 -17.44 -11.06
C ILE A 280 -0.09 -17.51 -12.23
N PHE A 281 -0.57 -16.36 -12.70
CA PHE A 281 -1.56 -16.22 -13.77
C PHE A 281 -1.00 -15.43 -14.98
N PRO A 282 0.01 -15.96 -15.70
CA PRO A 282 0.67 -15.21 -16.78
C PRO A 282 -0.24 -14.91 -17.98
N GLY A 283 -1.38 -15.61 -18.09
CA GLY A 283 -2.38 -15.36 -19.13
C GLY A 283 -3.35 -14.22 -18.81
N THR A 284 -3.44 -13.77 -17.55
CA THR A 284 -4.32 -12.66 -17.16
C THR A 284 -3.57 -11.35 -17.24
N TYR A 285 -4.14 -10.39 -17.95
CA TYR A 285 -3.54 -9.08 -18.11
C TYR A 285 -4.60 -8.02 -18.41
N ILE A 286 -4.15 -6.78 -18.59
CA ILE A 286 -5.00 -5.62 -18.83
C ILE A 286 -5.91 -5.83 -20.05
N VAL A 287 -7.21 -5.62 -19.83
CA VAL A 287 -8.28 -5.64 -20.84
C VAL A 287 -8.80 -4.23 -21.02
N SER A 288 -9.02 -3.81 -22.27
CA SER A 288 -9.45 -2.43 -22.57
C SER A 288 -10.79 -2.08 -21.90
N CYS A 289 -10.89 -0.83 -21.44
CA CYS A 289 -12.09 -0.27 -20.83
C CYS A 289 -12.17 1.24 -21.09
N VAL A 290 -13.29 1.85 -20.70
CA VAL A 290 -13.47 3.30 -20.75
C VAL A 290 -13.25 3.88 -19.35
N ALA A 291 -12.38 4.89 -19.24
CA ALA A 291 -12.16 5.65 -18.02
C ALA A 291 -13.49 6.25 -17.56
N ASN A 292 -13.93 5.93 -16.35
CA ASN A 292 -15.11 6.54 -15.73
C ASN A 292 -14.72 7.56 -14.66
N THR A 293 -13.41 7.77 -14.45
CA THR A 293 -12.87 8.85 -13.61
C THR A 293 -11.64 9.54 -14.21
N PRO A 294 -11.40 10.79 -13.79
CA PRO A 294 -10.25 11.55 -14.29
C PRO A 294 -8.95 11.29 -13.54
N THR A 295 -7.83 11.45 -14.21
CA THR A 295 -6.54 11.76 -13.56
C THR A 295 -6.10 13.15 -14.02
N TYR A 296 -4.87 13.55 -13.66
CA TYR A 296 -4.28 14.78 -14.19
C TYR A 296 -4.32 14.83 -15.73
N THR A 297 -4.09 13.69 -16.40
CA THR A 297 -3.97 13.58 -17.86
C THR A 297 -5.08 12.77 -18.52
N ILE A 298 -5.85 11.98 -17.77
CA ILE A 298 -6.92 11.13 -18.28
C ILE A 298 -8.27 11.79 -17.99
N SER A 299 -9.13 11.84 -19.00
CA SER A 299 -10.50 12.33 -18.89
C SER A 299 -11.50 11.18 -18.78
N ILE A 300 -12.63 11.44 -18.13
CA ILE A 300 -13.80 10.53 -18.21
C ILE A 300 -14.18 10.35 -19.67
N GLY A 301 -14.31 9.10 -20.12
CA GLY A 301 -14.62 8.72 -21.48
C GLY A 301 -13.40 8.26 -22.30
N ASP A 302 -12.18 8.43 -21.80
CA ASP A 302 -10.98 7.97 -22.51
C ASP A 302 -10.94 6.44 -22.61
N GLN A 303 -10.57 5.92 -23.78
CA GLN A 303 -10.36 4.49 -23.97
C GLN A 303 -8.98 4.10 -23.44
N LEU A 304 -8.94 3.15 -22.51
CA LEU A 304 -7.72 2.68 -21.86
C LEU A 304 -7.43 1.25 -22.26
N ASP A 305 -6.14 0.92 -22.32
CA ASP A 305 -5.63 -0.41 -22.60
C ASP A 305 -4.18 -0.56 -22.09
N ALA A 306 -3.56 -1.70 -22.36
CA ALA A 306 -2.18 -1.98 -21.93
C ALA A 306 -1.10 -1.12 -22.60
N SER A 307 -1.45 -0.38 -23.66
CA SER A 307 -0.56 0.53 -24.39
C SER A 307 -0.79 1.99 -24.01
N SER A 308 -1.79 2.26 -23.16
CA SER A 308 -2.06 3.60 -22.65
C SER A 308 -0.84 4.14 -21.89
N PRO A 309 -0.47 5.42 -22.10
CA PRO A 309 0.66 6.04 -21.41
C PRO A 309 0.47 6.04 -19.89
N LEU A 310 1.46 5.57 -19.16
CA LEU A 310 1.57 5.71 -17.71
C LEU A 310 2.20 7.07 -17.38
N THR A 311 1.48 8.16 -17.69
CA THR A 311 1.98 9.52 -17.45
C THR A 311 2.18 9.80 -15.95
N PRO A 312 3.18 10.59 -15.55
CA PRO A 312 4.08 11.38 -16.42
C PRO A 312 5.40 10.67 -16.74
N PHE A 313 5.45 9.33 -16.67
CA PHE A 313 6.70 8.59 -16.62
C PHE A 313 7.31 8.35 -18.01
N HIS A 314 8.35 9.09 -18.36
CA HIS A 314 9.15 8.85 -19.56
C HIS A 314 10.15 7.70 -19.35
N LYS A 315 10.19 6.73 -20.27
CA LYS A 315 11.15 5.60 -20.25
C LYS A 315 12.52 5.96 -20.82
N ASN A 316 12.62 7.09 -21.54
CA ASN A 316 13.85 7.56 -22.14
C ASN A 316 13.85 9.08 -22.33
N ALA A 317 15.04 9.62 -22.66
CA ALA A 317 15.23 11.04 -22.89
C ALA A 317 14.48 11.60 -24.11
N ALA A 318 14.00 10.74 -25.02
CA ALA A 318 13.24 11.14 -26.20
C ALA A 318 11.76 11.45 -25.90
N GLY A 319 11.28 11.10 -24.69
CA GLY A 319 9.90 11.38 -24.27
C GLY A 319 8.92 10.24 -24.53
N ASP A 320 9.41 9.03 -24.79
CA ASP A 320 8.52 7.88 -24.84
C ASP A 320 7.98 7.58 -23.44
N PHE A 321 6.67 7.38 -23.29
CA PHE A 321 6.09 6.98 -22.01
C PHE A 321 6.30 5.49 -21.72
N TRP A 322 6.38 5.18 -20.43
CA TRP A 322 6.06 3.83 -19.95
C TRP A 322 4.61 3.50 -20.29
N THR A 323 4.34 2.24 -20.59
CA THR A 323 2.99 1.67 -20.71
C THR A 323 2.91 0.46 -19.80
N SER A 324 1.71 -0.06 -19.55
CA SER A 324 1.58 -1.32 -18.82
C SER A 324 2.37 -2.44 -19.50
N ASN A 325 2.28 -2.54 -20.83
CA ASN A 325 3.05 -3.50 -21.62
C ASN A 325 4.57 -3.40 -21.36
N SER A 326 5.14 -2.20 -21.34
CA SER A 326 6.57 -2.06 -21.07
C SER A 326 6.92 -2.24 -19.59
N ALA A 327 6.01 -1.92 -18.67
CA ALA A 327 6.19 -2.09 -17.22
C ALA A 327 5.81 -3.51 -16.71
N ARG A 328 5.49 -4.45 -17.61
CA ARG A 328 5.05 -5.80 -17.22
C ARG A 328 6.16 -6.61 -16.55
N SER A 329 7.37 -6.55 -17.11
CA SER A 329 8.55 -7.24 -16.59
C SER A 329 9.21 -6.39 -15.50
N ILE A 330 9.09 -6.81 -14.24
CA ILE A 330 9.69 -6.08 -13.11
C ILE A 330 11.23 -6.09 -13.15
N THR A 331 11.83 -7.10 -13.79
CA THR A 331 13.28 -7.20 -13.94
C THR A 331 13.85 -6.17 -14.89
N ASP A 332 13.05 -5.63 -15.82
CA ASP A 332 13.45 -4.56 -16.73
C ASP A 332 13.66 -3.23 -15.98
N LEU A 333 13.07 -3.11 -14.78
CA LEU A 333 13.24 -1.99 -13.85
C LEU A 333 14.31 -2.26 -12.77
N GLY A 334 15.04 -3.37 -12.87
CA GLY A 334 16.18 -3.68 -12.01
C GLY A 334 15.85 -4.30 -10.66
N TYR A 335 14.62 -4.82 -10.45
CA TYR A 335 14.23 -5.43 -9.18
C TYR A 335 13.48 -6.76 -9.34
N THR A 336 13.35 -7.48 -8.22
CA THR A 336 12.50 -8.65 -8.05
C THR A 336 11.96 -8.71 -6.62
N TYR A 337 11.33 -9.82 -6.23
CA TYR A 337 10.93 -10.12 -4.86
C TYR A 337 11.53 -11.46 -4.40
N PRO A 338 11.73 -11.68 -3.08
CA PRO A 338 12.27 -12.94 -2.57
C PRO A 338 11.55 -14.19 -3.09
N GLU A 339 10.22 -14.12 -3.23
CA GLU A 339 9.36 -15.19 -3.74
C GLU A 339 9.54 -15.48 -5.23
N LEU A 340 10.10 -14.53 -5.98
CA LEU A 340 10.30 -14.64 -7.44
C LEU A 340 11.78 -14.79 -7.80
N ALA A 341 12.67 -14.69 -6.80
CA ALA A 341 14.10 -14.85 -6.99
C ALA A 341 14.41 -16.26 -7.54
N ASN A 342 15.29 -16.33 -8.53
CA ASN A 342 15.70 -17.56 -9.20
C ASN A 342 14.60 -18.29 -10.01
N SER A 343 13.54 -17.58 -10.42
CA SER A 343 12.50 -18.11 -11.33
C SER A 343 11.83 -19.40 -10.80
N PRO A 344 11.19 -19.36 -9.62
CA PRO A 344 10.55 -20.54 -9.05
C PRO A 344 9.34 -20.98 -9.88
N THR A 345 8.92 -22.24 -9.68
CA THR A 345 7.71 -22.76 -10.30
C THR A 345 6.46 -22.14 -9.68
N ASN A 346 5.34 -22.10 -10.41
CA ASN A 346 4.05 -21.63 -9.88
C ASN A 346 3.67 -22.36 -8.58
N ALA A 347 3.91 -23.67 -8.52
CA ALA A 347 3.69 -24.50 -7.33
C ALA A 347 4.46 -23.99 -6.10
N THR A 348 5.74 -23.62 -6.29
CA THR A 348 6.59 -23.04 -5.23
C THR A 348 6.06 -21.68 -4.76
N ILE A 349 5.60 -20.84 -5.69
CA ILE A 349 5.04 -19.52 -5.37
C ILE A 349 3.75 -19.67 -4.56
N VAL A 350 2.83 -20.54 -5.01
CA VAL A 350 1.57 -20.82 -4.30
C VAL A 350 1.82 -21.35 -2.90
N ALA A 351 2.74 -22.31 -2.75
CA ALA A 351 3.12 -22.85 -1.44
C ALA A 351 3.71 -21.78 -0.52
N SER A 352 4.52 -20.84 -1.05
CA SER A 352 5.05 -19.70 -0.28
C SER A 352 3.93 -18.77 0.20
N ILE A 353 2.99 -18.41 -0.68
CA ILE A 353 1.85 -17.56 -0.32
C ILE A 353 0.99 -18.22 0.75
N LYS A 354 0.66 -19.50 0.57
CA LYS A 354 -0.08 -20.28 1.59
C LYS A 354 0.66 -20.30 2.92
N ALA A 355 1.95 -20.59 2.94
CA ALA A 355 2.73 -20.59 4.17
C ALA A 355 2.75 -19.22 4.88
N GLN A 356 2.71 -18.11 4.15
CA GLN A 356 2.75 -16.76 4.73
C GLN A 356 1.39 -16.29 5.27
N TYR A 357 0.29 -16.66 4.61
CA TYR A 357 -1.03 -16.07 4.86
C TYR A 357 -2.09 -17.08 5.33
N SER A 358 -1.70 -18.32 5.65
CA SER A 358 -2.58 -19.32 6.27
C SER A 358 -2.87 -19.05 7.76
N GLY A 359 -2.72 -17.81 8.24
CA GLY A 359 -2.93 -17.44 9.64
C GLY A 359 -1.88 -18.02 10.61
N PRO A 360 -1.92 -17.60 11.89
CA PRO A 360 -1.09 -18.20 12.94
C PRO A 360 -1.52 -19.65 13.21
N SER A 361 -0.62 -20.48 13.73
CA SER A 361 -0.81 -21.95 13.87
C SER A 361 -2.02 -22.41 14.71
N ASP A 362 -2.66 -21.49 15.43
CA ASP A 362 -3.87 -21.61 16.24
C ASP A 362 -5.15 -21.18 15.48
N VAL A 363 -5.02 -20.41 14.41
CA VAL A 363 -6.06 -20.19 13.40
C VAL A 363 -5.84 -21.21 12.29
N LEU A 364 -6.67 -22.25 12.29
CA LEU A 364 -6.71 -23.23 11.22
C LEU A 364 -7.18 -22.56 9.91
N VAL A 365 -6.29 -21.91 9.16
CA VAL A 365 -6.41 -22.06 7.70
C VAL A 365 -5.95 -23.48 7.45
N THR A 366 -6.90 -24.32 7.06
CA THR A 366 -6.83 -25.78 6.96
C THR A 366 -5.51 -26.33 6.43
N THR A 367 -4.46 -26.34 7.26
CA THR A 367 -3.18 -26.92 6.93
C THR A 367 -2.58 -27.54 8.19
N SER A 368 -2.09 -28.76 8.00
CA SER A 368 -1.05 -29.46 8.77
C SER A 368 -1.37 -30.49 9.87
N LYS A 369 -2.53 -30.56 10.56
CA LYS A 369 -2.72 -31.64 11.57
C LYS A 369 -4.00 -32.48 11.53
N ALA A 370 -5.10 -32.01 10.94
CA ALA A 370 -6.32 -32.83 10.81
C ALA A 370 -6.32 -33.78 9.60
N ARG A 371 -5.43 -33.59 8.60
CA ARG A 371 -5.54 -34.27 7.29
C ARG A 371 -4.70 -35.53 7.13
N ARG A 372 -3.95 -35.99 8.14
CA ARG A 372 -3.29 -37.32 8.11
C ARG A 372 -4.26 -38.49 8.27
N VAL A 373 -5.56 -38.23 8.48
CA VAL A 373 -6.60 -39.27 8.63
C VAL A 373 -7.62 -39.27 7.48
N LEU A 374 -7.65 -38.26 6.59
CA LEU A 374 -8.50 -38.30 5.40
C LEU A 374 -7.82 -39.07 4.27
N GLN A 375 -8.02 -40.37 4.37
CA GLN A 375 -7.98 -41.37 3.31
C GLN A 375 -8.36 -40.77 1.95
N ARG A 376 -7.39 -40.68 1.03
CA ARG A 376 -7.50 -40.92 -0.42
C ARG A 376 -8.91 -40.77 -1.05
N GLU A 377 -9.57 -39.63 -0.89
CA GLU A 377 -10.78 -39.32 -1.65
C GLU A 377 -10.33 -38.88 -3.05
N THR A 378 -10.72 -39.64 -4.07
CA THR A 378 -10.38 -39.38 -5.47
C THR A 378 -11.18 -38.23 -6.08
N THR A 379 -12.06 -37.60 -5.30
CA THR A 379 -12.92 -36.50 -5.72
C THR A 379 -12.62 -35.29 -4.83
N PRO A 380 -12.31 -34.11 -5.40
CA PRO A 380 -12.17 -32.89 -4.63
C PRO A 380 -13.42 -32.63 -3.78
N ALA A 381 -13.24 -32.32 -2.50
CA ALA A 381 -14.35 -31.94 -1.63
C ALA A 381 -14.91 -30.57 -2.09
N LEU A 382 -16.18 -30.55 -2.47
CA LEU A 382 -16.91 -29.31 -2.70
C LEU A 382 -17.40 -28.78 -1.35
N LYS A 383 -17.10 -27.52 -1.05
CA LYS A 383 -17.58 -26.81 0.14
C LYS A 383 -18.35 -25.57 -0.30
N GLU A 384 -19.45 -25.28 0.36
CA GLU A 384 -20.13 -23.99 0.19
C GLU A 384 -19.37 -22.91 0.95
N LEU A 385 -18.98 -21.85 0.24
CA LEU A 385 -18.32 -20.67 0.77
C LEU A 385 -19.35 -19.56 0.93
N TYR A 386 -19.43 -18.97 2.13
CA TYR A 386 -20.28 -17.82 2.42
C TYR A 386 -19.45 -16.53 2.39
N LEU A 387 -19.99 -15.50 1.74
CA LEU A 387 -19.35 -14.19 1.59
C LEU A 387 -20.37 -13.09 1.88
N ALA A 388 -19.88 -11.94 2.32
CA ALA A 388 -20.64 -10.70 2.24
C ALA A 388 -20.24 -9.93 0.99
N GLU A 389 -21.18 -9.67 0.09
CA GLU A 389 -21.01 -8.81 -1.08
C GLU A 389 -21.42 -7.38 -0.75
N ILE A 390 -20.48 -6.44 -0.92
CA ILE A 390 -20.68 -5.02 -0.63
C ILE A 390 -20.60 -4.26 -1.95
N ASN A 391 -21.75 -3.77 -2.43
CA ASN A 391 -21.83 -2.80 -3.51
C ASN A 391 -21.67 -1.41 -2.90
N LEU A 392 -20.44 -0.92 -2.95
CA LEU A 392 -19.93 0.26 -2.25
C LEU A 392 -19.95 1.50 -3.16
N PRO A 393 -20.76 2.53 -2.86
CA PRO A 393 -20.74 3.81 -3.57
C PRO A 393 -19.44 4.57 -3.33
N SER A 394 -18.50 4.48 -4.26
CA SER A 394 -17.13 4.99 -4.11
C SER A 394 -17.05 6.47 -3.72
N TYR A 395 -18.02 7.27 -4.17
CA TYR A 395 -18.14 8.71 -3.89
C TYR A 395 -19.45 9.07 -3.19
N GLY A 396 -20.03 8.12 -2.47
CA GLY A 396 -21.36 8.27 -1.87
C GLY A 396 -21.42 9.18 -0.65
N LEU A 397 -20.28 9.47 0.01
CA LEU A 397 -20.23 10.33 1.19
C LEU A 397 -19.81 11.75 0.83
N ASP A 398 -20.74 12.70 0.83
CA ASP A 398 -20.42 14.11 0.61
C ASP A 398 -19.48 14.66 1.70
N ASN A 399 -18.40 15.32 1.31
CA ASN A 399 -17.46 15.96 2.22
C ASN A 399 -17.85 17.39 2.65
N GLY A 400 -18.97 17.92 2.15
CA GLY A 400 -19.49 19.25 2.45
C GLY A 400 -18.80 20.40 1.73
N ILE A 401 -17.78 20.13 0.92
CA ILE A 401 -16.98 21.12 0.18
C ILE A 401 -16.89 20.81 -1.33
N GLY A 402 -17.84 20.04 -1.86
CA GLY A 402 -17.96 19.76 -3.29
C GLY A 402 -17.19 18.53 -3.76
N GLY A 403 -16.99 17.53 -2.90
CA GLY A 403 -16.49 16.21 -3.29
C GLY A 403 -16.93 15.12 -2.32
N ALA A 404 -16.15 14.05 -2.22
CA ALA A 404 -16.46 12.88 -1.41
C ALA A 404 -15.40 12.62 -0.33
N ALA A 405 -15.86 12.20 0.85
CA ALA A 405 -15.01 11.75 1.95
C ALA A 405 -14.82 10.22 1.90
N PRO A 406 -13.67 9.69 2.37
CA PRO A 406 -13.48 8.26 2.56
C PRO A 406 -14.43 7.72 3.63
N TYR A 407 -14.78 6.45 3.53
CA TYR A 407 -15.54 5.73 4.57
C TYR A 407 -15.29 4.22 4.47
N ASN A 408 -15.56 3.52 5.57
CA ASN A 408 -15.48 2.07 5.65
C ASN A 408 -16.86 1.46 5.91
N VAL A 409 -17.11 0.29 5.32
CA VAL A 409 -18.17 -0.65 5.71
C VAL A 409 -17.50 -1.75 6.54
N LEU A 410 -17.81 -1.83 7.83
CA LEU A 410 -17.27 -2.83 8.76
C LEU A 410 -18.30 -3.93 8.97
N LEU A 411 -17.89 -5.20 8.87
CA LEU A 411 -18.75 -6.36 9.09
C LEU A 411 -18.49 -7.02 10.44
N PHE A 412 -19.58 -7.49 11.05
CA PHE A 412 -19.57 -8.16 12.35
C PHE A 412 -20.44 -9.41 12.30
N LEU A 413 -19.95 -10.51 12.88
CA LEU A 413 -20.72 -11.72 13.13
C LEU A 413 -20.96 -11.84 14.64
N GLY A 414 -22.17 -11.49 15.08
CA GLY A 414 -22.58 -11.38 16.47
C GLY A 414 -22.69 -9.94 16.96
N GLU A 415 -22.53 -9.74 18.28
CA GLU A 415 -22.72 -8.44 18.94
C GLU A 415 -21.80 -7.36 18.39
N VAL A 416 -22.37 -6.20 18.03
CA VAL A 416 -21.62 -5.02 17.58
C VAL A 416 -21.38 -4.11 18.79
N PRO A 417 -20.11 -3.79 19.15
CA PRO A 417 -19.86 -2.86 20.24
C PRO A 417 -20.51 -1.50 20.00
N SER A 418 -20.97 -0.85 21.06
CA SER A 418 -21.57 0.49 20.96
C SER A 418 -20.54 1.60 20.75
N ASP A 419 -19.29 1.40 21.19
CA ASP A 419 -18.21 2.37 20.98
C ASP A 419 -17.45 2.03 19.69
N VAL A 420 -17.33 3.02 18.80
CA VAL A 420 -16.63 2.92 17.52
C VAL A 420 -15.15 2.57 17.69
N GLN A 421 -14.52 2.93 18.82
CA GLN A 421 -13.11 2.62 19.08
C GLN A 421 -12.87 1.12 19.27
N ASP A 422 -13.89 0.38 19.72
CA ASP A 422 -13.79 -1.04 20.01
C ASP A 422 -14.10 -1.92 18.78
N TRP A 423 -14.64 -1.32 17.70
CA TRP A 423 -15.16 -2.06 16.55
C TRP A 423 -14.13 -2.97 15.89
N GLN A 424 -12.96 -2.46 15.50
CA GLN A 424 -11.96 -3.27 14.78
C GLN A 424 -11.20 -4.25 15.68
N THR A 425 -11.30 -4.10 17.01
CA THR A 425 -10.72 -5.01 18.00
C THR A 425 -11.72 -6.02 18.54
N ALA A 426 -12.99 -5.92 18.15
CA ALA A 426 -14.05 -6.78 18.65
C ALA A 426 -13.89 -8.23 18.19
N ASP A 427 -14.24 -9.18 19.06
CA ASP A 427 -14.26 -10.60 18.73
C ASP A 427 -15.21 -10.97 17.60
N SER A 428 -16.23 -10.14 17.38
CA SER A 428 -17.25 -10.25 16.34
C SER A 428 -16.83 -9.60 15.03
N PHE A 429 -15.78 -8.76 15.00
CA PHE A 429 -15.33 -8.11 13.77
C PHE A 429 -14.78 -9.12 12.77
N VAL A 430 -15.27 -9.05 11.53
CA VAL A 430 -14.94 -9.99 10.45
C VAL A 430 -13.98 -9.36 9.44
N GLY A 431 -14.23 -8.12 9.05
CA GLY A 431 -13.47 -7.42 8.02
C GLY A 431 -14.13 -6.13 7.59
N LEU A 432 -13.52 -5.44 6.64
CA LEU A 432 -14.02 -4.16 6.14
C LEU A 432 -13.78 -3.95 4.64
N ALA A 433 -14.57 -3.06 4.05
CA ALA A 433 -14.37 -2.52 2.70
C ALA A 433 -14.28 -0.99 2.77
N SER A 434 -13.40 -0.39 1.96
CA SER A 434 -12.99 1.02 2.11
C SER A 434 -13.04 1.81 0.80
N THR A 435 -13.43 3.09 0.90
CA THR A 435 -13.26 4.12 -0.14
C THR A 435 -12.18 5.13 0.27
N LEU A 436 -11.52 5.79 -0.70
CA LEU A 436 -10.49 6.81 -0.44
C LEU A 436 -10.99 8.27 -0.53
N GLY A 437 -12.28 8.49 -0.83
CA GLY A 437 -12.84 9.81 -1.11
C GLY A 437 -12.27 10.45 -2.39
N ALA A 438 -12.74 11.66 -2.74
CA ALA A 438 -12.15 12.53 -3.77
C ALA A 438 -12.77 13.94 -3.69
N PRO A 439 -12.03 15.01 -3.41
CA PRO A 439 -12.54 16.37 -3.43
C PRO A 439 -12.68 16.88 -4.86
N GLY A 440 -13.68 17.74 -5.07
CA GLY A 440 -14.03 18.21 -6.41
C GLY A 440 -14.67 17.14 -7.30
N LEU A 441 -14.83 15.90 -6.79
CA LEU A 441 -15.37 14.78 -7.52
C LEU A 441 -16.56 14.16 -6.77
N GLN A 442 -17.71 14.16 -7.43
CA GLN A 442 -18.82 13.29 -7.10
C GLN A 442 -19.31 12.64 -8.38
N VAL A 443 -19.04 11.35 -8.52
CA VAL A 443 -19.47 10.53 -9.65
C VAL A 443 -20.32 9.40 -9.11
N ASP A 444 -21.43 9.12 -9.79
CA ASP A 444 -22.26 7.97 -9.46
C ASP A 444 -21.54 6.68 -9.89
N GLN A 445 -20.82 6.11 -8.94
CA GLN A 445 -20.02 4.93 -9.16
C GLN A 445 -20.05 4.02 -7.96
N THR A 446 -20.20 2.73 -8.27
CA THR A 446 -20.24 1.66 -7.29
C THR A 446 -19.13 0.66 -7.60
N THR A 447 -18.50 0.13 -6.56
CA THR A 447 -17.64 -1.05 -6.68
C THR A 447 -18.14 -2.20 -5.85
N THR A 448 -17.92 -3.41 -6.34
CA THR A 448 -18.27 -4.62 -5.63
C THR A 448 -17.05 -5.13 -4.86
N HIS A 449 -17.25 -5.38 -3.56
CA HIS A 449 -16.27 -5.97 -2.66
C HIS A 449 -16.86 -7.26 -2.10
N THR A 450 -15.99 -8.20 -1.73
CA THR A 450 -16.41 -9.43 -1.05
C THR A 450 -15.55 -9.69 0.17
N ILE A 451 -16.19 -10.01 1.28
CA ILE A 451 -15.52 -10.40 2.52
C ILE A 451 -15.84 -11.86 2.80
N ASP A 452 -14.79 -12.66 2.97
CA ASP A 452 -14.89 -14.09 3.29
C ASP A 452 -15.31 -14.29 4.74
N LEU A 453 -16.39 -15.06 4.95
CA LEU A 453 -16.97 -15.32 6.28
C LEU A 453 -16.46 -16.63 6.91
N SER A 454 -15.61 -17.39 6.20
CA SER A 454 -15.20 -18.75 6.59
C SER A 454 -14.55 -18.80 7.97
N LEU A 455 -13.60 -17.92 8.26
CA LEU A 455 -12.90 -17.91 9.55
C LEU A 455 -13.83 -17.56 10.71
N ALA A 456 -14.71 -16.56 10.50
CA ALA A 456 -15.68 -16.14 11.50
C ALA A 456 -16.73 -17.25 11.76
N LEU A 457 -17.22 -17.89 10.69
CA LEU A 457 -18.15 -19.00 10.78
C LEU A 457 -17.52 -20.22 11.45
N GLU A 458 -16.26 -20.55 11.13
CA GLU A 458 -15.53 -21.63 11.81
C GLU A 458 -15.34 -21.37 13.30
N LYS A 459 -15.07 -20.10 13.69
CA LYS A 459 -15.00 -19.70 15.10
C LYS A 459 -16.35 -19.94 15.79
N ALA A 460 -17.46 -19.55 15.15
CA ALA A 460 -18.81 -19.73 15.66
C ALA A 460 -19.20 -21.22 15.80
N VAL A 461 -18.85 -22.06 14.83
CA VAL A 461 -19.07 -23.52 14.91
C VAL A 461 -18.25 -24.13 16.04
N LYS A 462 -16.96 -23.78 16.15
CA LYS A 462 -16.06 -24.29 17.20
C LYS A 462 -16.50 -23.86 18.60
N SER A 463 -17.08 -22.68 18.75
CA SER A 463 -17.63 -22.21 20.02
C SER A 463 -19.00 -22.80 20.36
N GLY A 464 -19.63 -23.52 19.43
CA GLY A 464 -20.99 -24.06 19.59
C GLY A 464 -22.10 -23.03 19.43
N ALA A 465 -21.82 -21.87 18.83
CA ALA A 465 -22.82 -20.85 18.53
C ALA A 465 -23.73 -21.25 17.35
N THR A 466 -23.24 -22.10 16.45
CA THR A 466 -23.98 -22.70 15.32
C THR A 466 -23.41 -24.07 14.96
N THR A 467 -24.08 -24.78 14.04
CA THR A 467 -23.56 -25.98 13.37
C THR A 467 -23.22 -25.68 11.90
N GLU A 468 -22.58 -26.62 11.20
CA GLU A 468 -22.37 -26.51 9.75
C GLU A 468 -23.72 -26.52 8.98
N ASP A 469 -24.69 -27.31 9.46
CA ASP A 469 -26.02 -27.42 8.83
C ASP A 469 -26.86 -26.15 9.04
N ASP A 470 -26.68 -25.46 10.17
CA ASP A 470 -27.40 -24.23 10.53
C ASP A 470 -26.65 -22.95 10.15
N ALA A 471 -25.53 -23.06 9.43
CA ALA A 471 -24.63 -21.95 9.12
C ALA A 471 -25.34 -20.77 8.41
N LEU A 472 -26.16 -21.06 7.40
CA LEU A 472 -26.89 -20.03 6.66
C LEU A 472 -27.91 -19.29 7.53
N GLU A 473 -28.66 -20.02 8.35
CA GLU A 473 -29.63 -19.41 9.27
C GLU A 473 -28.92 -18.52 10.29
N TYR A 474 -27.82 -19.02 10.86
CA TYR A 474 -27.00 -18.26 11.80
C TYR A 474 -26.43 -16.97 11.18
N LEU A 475 -25.84 -17.05 9.99
CA LEU A 475 -25.32 -15.88 9.26
C LEU A 475 -26.43 -14.87 8.96
N THR A 476 -27.61 -15.33 8.55
CA THR A 476 -28.74 -14.45 8.24
C THR A 476 -29.22 -13.68 9.47
N GLN A 477 -29.12 -14.27 10.67
CA GLN A 477 -29.60 -13.66 11.91
C GLN A 477 -28.55 -12.80 12.64
N ASN A 478 -27.26 -13.07 12.45
CA ASN A 478 -26.19 -12.51 13.29
C ASN A 478 -25.13 -11.71 12.52
N LEU A 479 -25.24 -11.62 11.19
CA LEU A 479 -24.34 -10.80 10.39
C LEU A 479 -24.88 -9.37 10.35
N HIS A 480 -24.03 -8.41 10.72
CA HIS A 480 -24.37 -6.99 10.76
C HIS A 480 -23.26 -6.16 10.10
N TYR A 481 -23.59 -4.95 9.65
CA TYR A 481 -22.59 -3.97 9.24
C TYR A 481 -22.73 -2.63 9.97
N LYS A 482 -21.63 -1.89 10.05
CA LYS A 482 -21.59 -0.48 10.46
C LYS A 482 -20.79 0.34 9.47
N LEU A 483 -21.04 1.65 9.47
CA LEU A 483 -20.27 2.61 8.68
C LEU A 483 -19.42 3.47 9.60
N GLY A 484 -18.16 3.67 9.24
CA GLY A 484 -17.29 4.54 10.00
C GLY A 484 -15.97 4.85 9.33
N LEU A 485 -15.21 5.75 9.94
CA LEU A 485 -13.85 6.11 9.55
C LEU A 485 -13.07 6.54 10.79
N GLY A 486 -11.92 5.91 11.05
CA GLY A 486 -11.19 6.12 12.31
C GLY A 486 -12.11 5.92 13.51
N ASN A 487 -12.24 6.96 14.34
CA ASN A 487 -13.08 6.95 15.54
C ASN A 487 -14.46 7.59 15.32
N PHE A 488 -14.96 7.61 14.09
CA PHE A 488 -16.25 8.23 13.75
C PHE A 488 -17.21 7.22 13.15
N GLU A 489 -18.42 7.11 13.71
CA GLU A 489 -19.56 6.43 13.07
C GLU A 489 -20.17 7.35 12.01
N ILE A 490 -20.55 6.77 10.87
CA ILE A 490 -21.21 7.47 9.77
C ILE A 490 -22.66 6.99 9.69
N ASN A 491 -23.60 7.92 9.52
CA ASN A 491 -25.00 7.53 9.36
C ASN A 491 -25.23 6.97 7.95
N LYS A 492 -25.81 5.77 7.86
CA LYS A 492 -26.15 5.11 6.59
C LYS A 492 -27.01 5.93 5.65
N ASP A 493 -27.86 6.82 6.17
CA ASP A 493 -28.70 7.69 5.35
C ASP A 493 -27.88 8.71 4.53
N GLN A 494 -26.61 8.92 4.89
CA GLN A 494 -25.68 9.75 4.13
C GLN A 494 -25.14 9.04 2.89
N ILE A 495 -25.17 7.70 2.83
CA ILE A 495 -24.61 6.90 1.74
C ILE A 495 -25.73 6.30 0.90
N LYS A 496 -26.07 6.96 -0.21
CA LYS A 496 -27.09 6.45 -1.13
C LYS A 496 -26.53 5.33 -2.00
N GLY A 497 -27.30 4.26 -2.18
CA GLY A 497 -26.98 3.16 -3.10
C GLY A 497 -26.12 2.04 -2.51
N LEU A 498 -25.68 2.15 -1.24
CA LEU A 498 -24.98 1.08 -0.56
C LEU A 498 -25.87 -0.16 -0.45
N LYS A 499 -25.36 -1.32 -0.86
CA LYS A 499 -25.99 -2.62 -0.62
C LYS A 499 -24.97 -3.59 -0.06
N VAL A 500 -25.35 -4.27 1.02
CA VAL A 500 -24.57 -5.32 1.67
C VAL A 500 -25.43 -6.57 1.67
N ALA A 501 -24.98 -7.62 0.99
CA ALA A 501 -25.76 -8.85 0.78
C ALA A 501 -24.98 -10.09 1.21
N LEU A 502 -25.67 -11.05 1.80
CA LEU A 502 -25.12 -12.38 2.06
C LEU A 502 -25.22 -13.22 0.78
N ILE A 503 -24.10 -13.77 0.34
CA ILE A 503 -24.04 -14.64 -0.84
C ILE A 503 -23.31 -15.95 -0.51
N SER A 504 -23.54 -16.99 -1.30
CA SER A 504 -22.71 -18.21 -1.28
C SER A 504 -22.27 -18.66 -2.67
N THR A 505 -21.20 -19.44 -2.73
CA THR A 505 -20.70 -20.10 -3.95
C THR A 505 -20.07 -21.45 -3.61
N ASP A 506 -20.10 -22.39 -4.55
CA ASP A 506 -19.42 -23.67 -4.38
C ASP A 506 -17.93 -23.54 -4.71
N VAL A 507 -17.08 -24.07 -3.82
CA VAL A 507 -15.63 -24.04 -3.93
C VAL A 507 -15.08 -25.46 -3.91
N GLU A 508 -14.24 -25.76 -4.88
CA GLU A 508 -13.41 -26.95 -4.95
C GLU A 508 -12.17 -26.72 -4.07
N VAL A 509 -12.11 -27.40 -2.92
CA VAL A 509 -11.01 -27.24 -1.96
C VAL A 509 -9.74 -27.90 -2.50
N ALA A 510 -8.62 -27.18 -2.44
CA ALA A 510 -7.33 -27.67 -2.86
C ALA A 510 -6.94 -28.94 -2.08
N GLN A 511 -6.44 -29.94 -2.82
CA GLN A 511 -5.96 -31.21 -2.26
C GLN A 511 -4.44 -31.19 -1.99
N SER A 512 -3.76 -30.08 -2.31
CA SER A 512 -2.32 -29.89 -2.12
C SER A 512 -1.97 -28.45 -1.71
N GLU A 513 -0.78 -28.26 -1.15
CA GLU A 513 -0.29 -26.95 -0.68
C GLU A 513 0.22 -26.04 -1.81
N ASP A 514 0.29 -26.55 -3.04
CA ASP A 514 0.81 -25.86 -4.22
C ASP A 514 -0.29 -25.44 -5.21
N THR A 515 -1.54 -25.57 -4.82
CA THR A 515 -2.72 -25.13 -5.58
C THR A 515 -3.67 -24.30 -4.69
N PHE A 516 -4.34 -23.31 -5.28
CA PHE A 516 -5.40 -22.55 -4.62
C PHE A 516 -6.75 -23.25 -4.76
N ASP A 517 -7.65 -22.94 -3.84
CA ASP A 517 -9.06 -23.32 -3.96
C ASP A 517 -9.67 -22.69 -5.22
N ARG A 518 -10.65 -23.37 -5.82
CA ARG A 518 -11.27 -22.92 -7.07
C ARG A 518 -12.76 -22.70 -6.89
N TRP A 519 -13.24 -21.53 -7.28
CA TRP A 519 -14.66 -21.25 -7.32
C TRP A 519 -15.22 -21.96 -8.56
N VAL A 520 -16.15 -22.88 -8.33
CA VAL A 520 -16.71 -23.76 -9.38
C VAL A 520 -18.23 -23.62 -9.49
N GLY A 521 -18.89 -23.07 -8.47
CA GLY A 521 -20.31 -22.74 -8.47
C GLY A 521 -20.60 -21.34 -9.00
N GLY A 522 -21.87 -21.11 -9.33
CA GLY A 522 -22.40 -19.75 -9.44
C GLY A 522 -22.74 -19.18 -8.06
N PHE A 523 -23.00 -17.87 -8.00
CA PHE A 523 -23.36 -17.20 -6.76
C PHE A 523 -24.86 -17.30 -6.47
N LYS A 524 -25.20 -17.63 -5.22
CA LYS A 524 -26.55 -17.59 -4.68
C LYS A 524 -26.66 -16.39 -3.74
N GLU A 525 -27.74 -15.62 -3.84
CA GLU A 525 -28.04 -14.51 -2.94
C GLU A 525 -29.01 -14.97 -1.85
N HIS A 526 -28.72 -14.61 -0.60
CA HIS A 526 -29.48 -15.04 0.59
C HIS A 526 -30.18 -13.88 1.30
N GLY A 527 -30.05 -12.66 0.80
CA GLY A 527 -30.72 -11.47 1.32
C GLY A 527 -29.76 -10.33 1.69
N LEU A 528 -30.34 -9.20 2.06
CA LEU A 528 -29.59 -8.03 2.54
C LEU A 528 -29.21 -8.20 4.00
N ILE A 529 -28.02 -7.75 4.35
CA ILE A 529 -27.50 -7.70 5.71
C ILE A 529 -27.98 -6.41 6.35
N GLU A 530 -28.37 -6.46 7.63
CA GLU A 530 -28.81 -5.27 8.37
C GLU A 530 -27.61 -4.42 8.85
N GLY A 531 -27.79 -3.10 8.88
CA GLY A 531 -26.80 -2.17 9.42
C GLY A 531 -27.37 -0.86 9.94
#